data_AF-E2ASV9-F1
#
_entry.id   AF-E2ASV9-F1
#
_cell.length_a   1.000
_cell.length_b   1.000
_cell.length_c   1.000
_cell.angle_alpha   90.00
_cell.angle_beta   90.00
_cell.angle_gamma   90.00
#
_symmetry.space_group_name_H-M   'P 1'
#
loop_
_entity.id
_entity.type
_entity.pdbx_description
1 polymer ?
#
loop_
_entity_poly.entity_id
_entity_poly.type
_entity_poly.pdbx_seq_one_letter_code
_entity_poly.pdbx_strand_id
1 'polypeptide(L)'
;RKGVIKGIPNDISLDKLQATLEKDNPLIKINFLFRLKRRDPNTKKWIDSQSVCVEFKSQDLPKSLKIWKVNLFVQPYMTPVRRCYKCGKLGHTSKGCEQSHNICLNCGTTHLLSADIHCKETPKCINCSGPHHALDRKCPKFILNSEINKKMAFDNISYLEAR
;
A
#
# COMPACT_ATOMS: atom_id res chain seq x y z
N ARG A 1 3.35 -14.02 -4.71
CA ARG A 1 2.28 -13.25 -4.03
C ARG A 1 2.80 -12.59 -2.75
N LYS A 2 2.09 -11.61 -2.17
CA LYS A 2 2.53 -10.91 -0.95
C LYS A 2 1.68 -11.30 0.26
N GLY A 3 2.34 -11.66 1.35
CA GLY A 3 1.72 -11.93 2.65
C GLY A 3 2.37 -11.12 3.75
N VAL A 4 1.65 -10.90 4.84
CA VAL A 4 2.11 -10.21 6.03
C VAL A 4 2.21 -11.20 7.18
N ILE A 5 3.38 -11.25 7.81
CA ILE A 5 3.60 -11.89 9.10
C ILE A 5 3.78 -10.81 10.17
N LYS A 6 3.32 -11.11 11.39
CA LYS A 6 3.33 -10.18 12.53
C LYS A 6 4.15 -10.77 13.68
N GLY A 7 4.57 -9.90 14.61
CA GLY A 7 5.33 -10.31 15.79
C GLY A 7 6.82 -10.51 15.53
N ILE A 8 7.36 -9.93 14.45
CA ILE A 8 8.79 -10.00 14.15
C ILE A 8 9.53 -8.87 14.88
N PRO A 9 10.47 -9.18 15.78
CA PRO A 9 11.27 -8.17 16.49
C PRO A 9 11.99 -7.20 15.54
N ASN A 10 12.15 -5.94 15.96
CA ASN A 10 12.71 -4.87 15.12
C ASN A 10 14.25 -4.89 15.06
N ASP A 11 14.89 -5.53 16.03
CA ASP A 11 16.33 -5.76 16.14
C ASP A 11 16.86 -6.80 15.14
N ILE A 12 15.96 -7.59 14.54
CA ILE A 12 16.33 -8.61 13.57
C ILE A 12 16.40 -8.02 12.17
N SER A 13 17.57 -8.16 11.54
CA SER A 13 17.80 -7.75 10.16
C SER A 13 16.95 -8.56 9.18
N LEU A 14 16.56 -7.94 8.08
CA LEU A 14 15.74 -8.56 7.05
C LEU A 14 16.45 -9.74 6.38
N ASP A 15 17.77 -9.65 6.19
CA ASP A 15 18.57 -10.73 5.59
C ASP A 15 18.61 -11.97 6.49
N LYS A 16 18.81 -11.76 7.81
CA LYS A 16 18.79 -12.85 8.80
C LYS A 16 17.40 -13.49 8.89
N LEU A 17 16.36 -12.66 8.83
CA LEU A 17 14.98 -13.14 8.80
C LEU A 17 14.71 -13.99 7.55
N GLN A 18 15.14 -13.53 6.37
CA GLN A 18 14.97 -14.27 5.12
C GLN A 18 15.64 -15.64 5.18
N ALA A 19 16.91 -15.67 5.59
CA ALA A 19 17.67 -16.91 5.69
C ALA A 19 17.04 -17.90 6.68
N THR A 20 16.50 -17.41 7.80
CA THR A 20 15.82 -18.25 8.79
C THR A 20 14.51 -18.81 8.23
N LEU A 21 13.71 -17.98 7.54
CA LEU A 21 12.46 -18.43 6.92
C LEU A 21 12.69 -19.49 5.84
N GLU A 22 13.70 -19.31 4.99
CA GLU A 22 14.04 -20.29 3.95
C GLU A 22 14.58 -21.60 4.56
N LYS A 23 15.37 -21.52 5.64
CA LYS A 23 15.85 -22.70 6.38
C LYS A 23 14.72 -23.49 7.03
N ASP A 24 13.83 -22.82 7.74
CA ASP A 24 12.75 -23.47 8.50
C ASP A 24 11.57 -23.90 7.60
N ASN A 25 11.51 -23.43 6.35
CA ASN A 25 10.46 -23.73 5.37
C ASN A 25 11.06 -24.05 3.99
N PRO A 26 11.71 -25.20 3.79
CA PRO A 26 12.49 -25.50 2.58
C PRO A 26 11.69 -25.53 1.27
N LEU A 27 10.36 -25.69 1.35
CA LEU A 27 9.47 -25.67 0.18
C LEU A 27 9.10 -24.25 -0.27
N ILE A 28 9.40 -23.22 0.53
CA ILE A 28 8.97 -21.85 0.31
C ILE A 28 10.12 -21.03 -0.23
N LYS A 29 9.94 -20.46 -1.42
CA LYS A 29 10.90 -19.54 -2.04
C LYS A 29 10.43 -18.10 -1.87
N ILE A 30 11.27 -17.29 -1.23
CA ILE A 30 11.03 -15.85 -1.04
C ILE A 30 11.68 -15.08 -2.19
N ASN A 31 10.99 -14.05 -2.70
CA ASN A 31 11.53 -13.13 -3.69
C ASN A 31 12.22 -11.95 -3.02
N PHE A 32 11.50 -11.27 -2.13
CA PHE A 32 12.04 -10.26 -1.23
C PHE A 32 11.10 -10.09 -0.04
N LEU A 33 11.58 -9.42 1.01
CA LEU A 33 10.76 -9.03 2.14
C LEU A 33 11.10 -7.61 2.58
N PHE A 34 10.11 -6.92 3.15
CA PHE A 34 10.29 -5.56 3.64
C PHE A 34 9.44 -5.32 4.89
N ARG A 35 9.97 -4.50 5.79
CA ARG A 35 9.28 -4.13 7.01
C ARG A 35 8.21 -3.09 6.72
N LEU A 36 6.99 -3.33 7.22
CA LEU A 36 5.92 -2.35 7.14
C LEU A 36 6.19 -1.24 8.14
N LYS A 37 5.87 -0.01 7.73
CA LYS A 37 5.99 1.17 8.58
C LYS A 37 4.64 1.52 9.18
N ARG A 38 4.67 1.99 10.42
CA ARG A 38 3.53 2.56 11.12
C ARG A 38 3.83 3.99 11.52
N ARG A 39 2.78 4.80 11.67
CA ARG A 39 2.91 6.14 12.20
C ARG A 39 2.91 6.07 13.72
N ASP A 40 3.95 6.60 14.33
CA ASP A 40 4.01 6.72 15.78
C ASP A 40 2.98 7.76 16.26
N PRO A 41 2.10 7.43 17.22
CA PRO A 41 1.04 8.34 17.65
C PRO A 41 1.59 9.59 18.34
N ASN A 42 2.74 9.48 19.02
CA ASN A 42 3.32 10.57 19.81
C ASN A 42 4.20 11.48 18.94
N THR A 43 5.14 10.89 18.22
CA THR A 43 6.12 11.65 17.41
C THR A 43 5.60 11.99 16.02
N LYS A 44 4.49 11.38 15.58
CA LYS A 44 3.94 11.47 14.21
C LYS A 44 4.91 11.04 13.11
N LYS A 45 6.07 10.48 13.46
CA LYS A 45 7.10 9.97 12.53
C LYS A 45 6.74 8.55 12.06
N TRP A 46 7.24 8.20 10.89
CA TRP A 46 7.14 6.83 10.38
C TRP A 46 8.24 5.97 10.99
N ILE A 47 7.84 4.94 11.73
CA ILE A 47 8.74 3.98 12.36
C ILE A 47 8.43 2.57 11.91
N ASP A 48 9.38 1.68 12.11
CA ASP A 48 9.27 0.29 11.74
C ASP A 48 8.28 -0.47 12.64
N SER A 49 7.42 -1.26 12.01
CA SER A 49 6.48 -2.15 12.67
C SER A 49 7.10 -3.54 12.88
N GLN A 50 6.54 -4.30 13.82
CA GLN A 50 6.80 -5.73 13.97
C GLN A 50 6.10 -6.58 12.88
N SER A 51 5.65 -5.93 11.80
CA SER A 51 4.95 -6.57 10.69
C SER A 51 5.86 -6.54 9.47
N VAL A 52 6.08 -7.70 8.88
CA VAL A 52 6.93 -7.86 7.70
C VAL A 52 6.07 -8.36 6.55
N CYS A 53 6.15 -7.68 5.41
CA CYS A 53 5.58 -8.14 4.17
C CYS A 53 6.60 -9.03 3.47
N VAL A 54 6.22 -10.25 3.14
CA VAL A 54 7.02 -11.23 2.42
C VAL A 54 6.40 -11.43 1.04
N GLU A 55 7.21 -11.29 0.00
CA GLU A 55 6.83 -11.68 -1.35
C GLU A 55 7.33 -13.10 -1.65
N PHE A 56 6.41 -14.00 -1.94
CA PHE A 56 6.66 -15.39 -2.31
C PHE A 56 6.77 -15.52 -3.84
N LYS A 57 7.69 -16.38 -4.31
CA LYS A 57 7.79 -16.76 -5.72
C LYS A 57 6.66 -17.71 -6.16
N SER A 58 5.96 -18.33 -5.22
CA SER A 58 4.80 -19.18 -5.50
C SER A 58 3.57 -18.37 -5.95
N GLN A 59 2.70 -19.03 -6.73
CA GLN A 59 1.36 -18.53 -7.06
C GLN A 59 0.44 -18.55 -5.84
N ASP A 60 0.57 -19.55 -4.98
CA ASP A 60 -0.26 -19.68 -3.79
C ASP A 60 0.36 -19.03 -2.57
N LEU A 61 -0.49 -18.40 -1.75
CA LEU A 61 -0.10 -17.82 -0.48
C LEU A 61 -0.10 -18.93 0.60
N PRO A 62 1.04 -19.23 1.24
CA PRO A 62 1.06 -20.19 2.34
C PRO A 62 0.21 -19.65 3.50
N LYS A 63 -0.54 -20.53 4.19
CA LYS A 63 -1.37 -20.13 5.34
C LYS A 63 -0.54 -19.75 6.57
N SER A 64 0.62 -20.37 6.72
CA SER A 64 1.53 -20.16 7.85
C SER A 64 2.99 -20.40 7.45
N LEU A 65 3.91 -19.77 8.18
CA LEU A 65 5.35 -19.99 8.11
C LEU A 65 5.86 -20.44 9.47
N LYS A 66 6.80 -21.38 9.51
CA LYS A 66 7.49 -21.76 10.74
C LYS A 66 8.76 -20.92 10.90
N ILE A 67 8.99 -20.36 12.09
CA ILE A 67 10.24 -19.69 12.43
C ILE A 67 10.54 -19.87 13.91
N TRP A 68 11.77 -20.24 14.27
CA TRP A 68 12.18 -20.45 15.67
C TRP A 68 11.22 -21.35 16.47
N LYS A 69 10.72 -22.42 15.83
CA LYS A 69 9.73 -23.36 16.39
C LYS A 69 8.33 -22.79 16.65
N VAL A 70 8.04 -21.57 16.19
CA VAL A 70 6.73 -20.93 16.25
C VAL A 70 6.08 -20.94 14.86
N ASN A 71 4.75 -21.10 14.81
CA ASN A 71 3.97 -20.96 13.58
C ASN A 71 3.40 -19.55 13.48
N LEU A 72 3.78 -18.81 12.44
CA LEU A 72 3.28 -17.48 12.12
C LEU A 72 2.20 -17.58 11.05
N PHE A 73 1.04 -17.01 11.31
CA PHE A 73 -0.01 -16.87 10.29
C PHE A 73 0.39 -15.84 9.24
N VAL A 74 0.16 -16.17 7.99
CA VAL A 74 0.39 -15.28 6.85
C VAL A 74 -0.95 -14.70 6.43
N GLN A 75 -1.09 -13.38 6.55
CA GLN A 75 -2.28 -12.67 6.08
C GLN A 75 -2.04 -12.12 4.67
N PRO A 76 -3.01 -12.17 3.74
CA PRO A 76 -2.85 -11.53 2.44
C PRO A 76 -2.49 -10.05 2.57
N TYR A 77 -1.47 -9.60 1.83
CA TYR A 77 -1.13 -8.19 1.80
C TYR A 77 -2.03 -7.44 0.81
N MET A 78 -2.92 -6.62 1.35
CA MET A 78 -3.71 -5.69 0.55
C MET A 78 -2.86 -4.49 0.15
N THR A 79 -2.61 -4.36 -1.15
CA THR A 79 -1.89 -3.20 -1.67
C THR A 79 -2.73 -1.93 -1.44
N PRO A 80 -2.13 -0.85 -0.90
CA PRO A 80 -2.85 0.41 -0.78
C PRO A 80 -3.15 0.96 -2.17
N VAL A 81 -4.32 1.59 -2.32
CA VAL A 81 -4.66 2.32 -3.54
C VAL A 81 -3.62 3.42 -3.76
N ARG A 82 -2.87 3.30 -4.86
CA ARG A 82 -1.85 4.28 -5.23
C ARG A 82 -2.54 5.60 -5.58
N ARG A 83 -2.06 6.68 -4.96
CA ARG A 83 -2.55 8.03 -5.18
C ARG A 83 -1.40 8.97 -5.46
N CYS A 84 -1.57 9.77 -6.50
CA CYS A 84 -0.63 10.80 -6.84
C CYS A 84 -1.00 12.08 -6.09
N TYR A 85 -0.12 12.56 -5.21
CA TYR A 85 -0.34 13.83 -4.51
C TYR A 85 -0.02 15.05 -5.39
N LYS A 86 0.55 14.83 -6.59
CA LYS A 86 0.80 15.87 -7.59
C LYS A 86 -0.42 16.15 -8.47
N CYS A 87 -1.08 15.11 -8.98
CA CYS A 87 -2.21 15.26 -9.92
C CYS A 87 -3.55 14.72 -9.41
N GLY A 88 -3.60 14.10 -8.22
CA GLY A 88 -4.82 13.56 -7.60
C GLY A 88 -5.37 12.28 -8.23
N LYS A 89 -4.83 11.82 -9.36
CA LYS A 89 -5.26 10.58 -10.03
C LYS A 89 -4.84 9.33 -9.22
N LEU A 90 -5.66 8.30 -9.33
CA LEU A 90 -5.37 6.96 -8.79
C LEU A 90 -4.40 6.18 -9.71
N GLY A 91 -3.74 5.15 -9.18
CA GLY A 91 -2.94 4.18 -9.94
C GLY A 91 -1.42 4.41 -9.92
N HIS A 92 -0.96 5.63 -9.66
CA HIS A 92 0.47 5.96 -9.56
C HIS A 92 0.77 6.82 -8.32
N THR A 93 2.06 7.00 -8.01
CA THR A 93 2.53 7.89 -6.95
C THR A 93 3.16 9.14 -7.58
N SER A 94 3.38 10.20 -6.80
CA SER A 94 3.97 11.45 -7.31
C SER A 94 5.33 11.25 -8.02
N LYS A 95 6.09 10.22 -7.66
CA LYS A 95 7.37 9.89 -8.31
C LYS A 95 7.23 9.40 -9.75
N GLY A 96 6.11 8.75 -10.08
CA GLY A 96 5.80 8.27 -11.43
C GLY A 96 4.76 9.13 -12.11
N CYS A 97 4.65 10.40 -11.74
CA CYS A 97 3.68 11.32 -12.33
C CYS A 97 4.29 12.05 -13.52
N GLU A 98 3.65 11.93 -14.68
CA GLU A 98 4.06 12.58 -15.92
C GLU A 98 3.65 14.06 -15.98
N GLN A 99 2.75 14.50 -15.08
CA GLN A 99 2.33 15.89 -15.05
C GLN A 99 3.52 16.77 -14.68
N SER A 100 3.77 17.84 -15.45
CA SER A 100 4.83 18.82 -15.16
C SER A 100 4.52 19.66 -13.93
N HIS A 101 3.26 20.08 -13.75
CA HIS A 101 2.80 20.96 -12.66
C HIS A 101 1.93 20.24 -11.63
N ASN A 102 1.75 20.84 -10.45
CA ASN A 102 0.79 20.34 -9.48
C ASN A 102 -0.63 20.72 -9.91
N ILE A 103 -1.56 19.78 -9.82
CA ILE A 103 -2.99 20.02 -10.01
C ILE A 103 -3.61 20.27 -8.63
N CYS A 104 -4.49 21.27 -8.56
CA CYS A 104 -5.26 21.52 -7.35
C CYS A 104 -6.12 20.29 -7.01
N LEU A 105 -5.85 19.67 -5.86
CA LEU A 105 -6.60 18.49 -5.39
C LEU A 105 -8.03 18.84 -4.93
N ASN A 106 -8.34 20.13 -4.77
CA ASN A 106 -9.68 20.60 -4.45
C ASN A 106 -10.56 20.68 -5.70
N CYS A 107 -10.16 21.42 -6.74
CA CYS A 107 -11.00 21.71 -7.91
C CYS A 107 -10.56 21.03 -9.21
N GLY A 108 -9.39 20.40 -9.25
CA GLY A 108 -8.89 19.67 -10.41
C GLY A 108 -8.26 20.50 -11.52
N THR A 109 -8.02 21.80 -11.30
CA THR A 109 -7.38 22.69 -12.27
C THR A 109 -5.97 23.11 -11.85
N THR A 110 -5.20 23.65 -12.79
CA THR A 110 -3.86 24.18 -12.53
C THR A 110 -3.96 25.65 -12.16
N HIS A 111 -3.52 26.00 -10.95
CA HIS A 111 -3.37 27.40 -10.52
C HIS A 111 -2.31 27.50 -9.43
N LEU A 112 -1.86 28.73 -9.15
CA LEU A 112 -0.93 29.00 -8.05
C LEU A 112 -1.59 28.61 -6.73
N LEU A 113 -0.93 27.70 -6.02
CA LEU A 113 -1.26 27.26 -4.67
C LEU A 113 -0.02 27.48 -3.82
N SER A 114 -0.16 28.19 -2.71
CA SER A 114 0.89 28.36 -1.70
C SER A 114 0.30 28.09 -0.31
N ALA A 115 1.12 28.14 0.74
CA ALA A 115 0.63 28.00 2.10
C ALA A 115 -0.45 29.06 2.44
N ASP A 116 -0.34 30.25 1.86
CA ASP A 116 -1.23 31.40 2.10
C ASP A 116 -2.34 31.52 1.04
N ILE A 117 -2.21 30.83 -0.10
CA ILE A 117 -3.18 30.89 -1.20
C ILE A 117 -3.94 29.57 -1.28
N HIS A 118 -5.14 29.58 -0.70
CA HIS A 118 -6.08 28.47 -0.77
C HIS A 118 -7.00 28.57 -1.99
N CYS A 119 -7.37 27.40 -2.53
CA CYS A 119 -8.37 27.30 -3.59
C CYS A 119 -9.75 27.70 -3.06
N LYS A 120 -10.38 28.70 -3.69
CA LYS A 120 -11.74 29.17 -3.36
C LYS A 120 -12.83 28.51 -4.22
N GLU A 121 -12.43 27.74 -5.22
CA GLU A 121 -13.35 27.03 -6.11
C GLU A 121 -14.10 25.91 -5.38
N THR A 122 -15.29 25.59 -5.90
CA THR A 122 -16.07 24.46 -5.40
C THR A 122 -15.28 23.16 -5.55
N PRO A 123 -15.21 22.30 -4.50
CA PRO A 123 -14.51 21.03 -4.60
C PRO A 123 -15.07 20.17 -5.74
N LYS A 124 -14.19 19.63 -6.57
CA LYS A 124 -14.52 18.73 -7.67
C LYS A 124 -13.45 17.65 -7.78
N CYS A 125 -13.83 16.41 -7.50
CA CYS A 125 -12.91 15.30 -7.52
C CYS A 125 -12.49 14.95 -8.96
N ILE A 126 -11.18 14.88 -9.22
CA ILE A 126 -10.62 14.52 -10.54
C ILE A 126 -11.00 13.09 -10.97
N ASN A 127 -11.30 12.19 -10.03
CA ASN A 127 -11.53 10.78 -10.34
C ASN A 127 -13.00 10.45 -10.60
N CYS A 128 -13.94 11.07 -9.89
CA CYS A 128 -15.39 10.80 -10.01
C CYS A 128 -16.24 12.02 -10.35
N SER A 129 -15.63 13.21 -10.47
CA SER A 129 -16.31 14.49 -10.68
C SER A 129 -17.29 14.91 -9.57
N GLY A 130 -17.28 14.23 -8.42
CA GLY A 130 -18.14 14.53 -7.27
C GLY A 130 -17.70 15.77 -6.48
N PRO A 131 -18.58 16.35 -5.65
CA PRO A 131 -18.36 17.61 -4.93
C PRO A 131 -17.51 17.43 -3.67
N HIS A 132 -16.29 16.91 -3.82
CA HIS A 132 -15.38 16.66 -2.70
C HIS A 132 -13.91 16.70 -3.14
N HIS A 133 -13.01 16.81 -2.17
CA HIS A 133 -11.57 16.81 -2.38
C HIS A 133 -11.09 15.48 -3.00
N ALA A 134 -10.07 15.52 -3.88
CA ALA A 134 -9.57 14.33 -4.58
C ALA A 134 -8.99 13.24 -3.66
N LEU A 135 -8.56 13.60 -2.46
CA LEU A 135 -8.02 12.68 -1.45
C LEU A 135 -9.07 12.08 -0.49
N ASP A 136 -10.36 12.42 -0.66
CA ASP A 136 -11.41 11.87 0.18
C ASP A 136 -11.50 10.34 0.04
N ARG A 137 -11.53 9.63 1.18
CA ARG A 137 -11.66 8.18 1.24
C ARG A 137 -13.07 7.70 0.91
N LYS A 138 -14.07 8.60 0.94
CA LYS A 138 -15.45 8.32 0.54
C LYS A 138 -15.67 8.39 -0.98
N CYS A 139 -14.64 8.75 -1.76
CA CYS A 139 -14.72 8.79 -3.21
C CYS A 139 -15.12 7.41 -3.78
N PRO A 140 -16.18 7.29 -4.60
CA PRO A 140 -16.62 6.02 -5.16
C PRO A 140 -15.52 5.28 -5.95
N LYS A 141 -14.72 6.02 -6.73
CA LYS A 141 -13.59 5.44 -7.48
C LYS A 141 -12.47 4.94 -6.57
N PHE A 142 -12.23 5.61 -5.44
CA PHE A 142 -11.24 5.16 -4.46
C PHE A 142 -11.70 3.87 -3.78
N ILE A 143 -12.97 3.82 -3.35
CA ILE A 143 -13.58 2.63 -2.75
C ILE A 143 -13.51 1.45 -3.73
N LEU A 144 -13.91 1.65 -4.99
CA LEU A 144 -13.82 0.61 -6.02
C LEU A 144 -12.40 0.05 -6.18
N ASN A 145 -11.38 0.91 -6.25
CA ASN A 145 -9.99 0.46 -6.36
C ASN A 145 -9.54 -0.29 -5.10
N SER A 146 -10.02 0.11 -3.93
CA SER A 146 -9.74 -0.58 -2.67
C SER A 146 -10.34 -1.98 -2.66
N GLU A 147 -11.57 -2.14 -3.14
CA GLU A 147 -12.23 -3.45 -3.26
C GLU A 147 -11.55 -4.33 -4.31
N ILE A 148 -11.13 -3.77 -5.45
CA ILE A 148 -10.32 -4.50 -6.45
C ILE A 148 -9.02 -5.02 -5.81
N ASN A 149 -8.30 -4.17 -5.07
CA ASN A 149 -7.08 -4.59 -4.36
C ASN A 149 -7.34 -5.65 -3.30
N LYS A 150 -8.52 -5.61 -2.65
CA LYS A 150 -8.97 -6.63 -1.71
C LYS A 150 -9.18 -7.97 -2.42
N LYS A 151 -9.99 -8.01 -3.48
CA LYS A 151 -10.23 -9.23 -4.28
C LYS A 151 -8.92 -9.83 -4.79
N MET A 152 -8.03 -9.02 -5.37
CA MET A 152 -6.71 -9.50 -5.82
C MET A 152 -5.86 -10.13 -4.71
N ALA A 153 -5.98 -9.64 -3.47
CA ALA A 153 -5.23 -10.16 -2.34
C ALA A 153 -5.81 -11.47 -1.81
N PHE A 154 -7.14 -11.57 -1.69
CA PHE A 154 -7.82 -12.72 -1.08
C PHE A 154 -8.12 -13.85 -2.08
N ASP A 155 -8.52 -13.52 -3.30
CA ASP A 155 -9.02 -14.50 -4.28
C ASP A 155 -7.92 -15.00 -5.22
N ASN A 156 -6.68 -14.52 -5.04
CA ASN A 156 -5.53 -14.89 -5.87
C ASN A 156 -5.71 -14.60 -7.38
N ILE A 157 -6.51 -13.58 -7.73
CA ILE A 157 -6.76 -13.19 -9.12
C ILE A 157 -5.89 -12.01 -9.57
N SER A 158 -5.87 -11.77 -10.88
CA SER A 158 -5.23 -10.61 -11.52
C SER A 158 -6.10 -9.35 -11.42
N TYR A 159 -5.53 -8.20 -11.77
CA TYR A 159 -6.28 -6.94 -11.81
C TYR A 159 -7.42 -6.97 -12.85
N LEU A 160 -7.21 -7.64 -13.99
CA LEU A 160 -8.21 -7.72 -15.05
C LEU A 160 -9.44 -8.52 -14.61
N GLU A 161 -9.23 -9.60 -13.86
CA GLU A 161 -10.31 -10.44 -13.33
C GLU A 161 -11.04 -9.79 -12.15
N ALA A 162 -10.34 -8.95 -11.38
CA ALA A 162 -10.93 -8.29 -10.20
C ALA A 162 -11.79 -7.06 -10.52
N ARG A 163 -11.62 -6.48 -11.71
CA ARG A 163 -12.27 -5.25 -12.19
C ARG A 163 -13.67 -5.51 -12.73
#